data_AF-R7LEK1-F1
#
_entry.id   AF-R7LEK1-F1
#
_cell.length_a   1.000
_cell.length_b   1.000
_cell.length_c   1.000
_cell.angle_alpha   90.00
_cell.angle_beta   90.00
_cell.angle_gamma   90.00
#
_symmetry.space_group_name_H-M   'P 1'
#
loop_
_entity.id
_entity.type
_entity.pdbx_description
1 polymer ?
#
loop_
_entity_poly.entity_id
_entity_poly.type
_entity_poly.pdbx_seq_one_letter_code
_entity_poly.pdbx_strand_id
1 'polypeptide(L)'
;MEITDEEKAQHYLSHIGYYRLSAYMYPLLSIPKEQHLFKQGVSFGKVMMLYRFDKKLRLLLFNEIEKIEVAVRCAVVNFGFWCSRVVFCLQQNQASPQHSF
;
A
#
# COMPACT_ATOMS: atom_id res chain seq x y z
N MET A 1 23.71 17.85 10.81
CA MET A 1 22.60 16.99 11.29
C MET A 1 22.92 16.59 12.71
N GLU A 2 22.02 16.81 13.65
CA GLU A 2 22.24 16.46 15.05
C GLU A 2 21.87 15.00 15.30
N ILE A 3 22.81 14.25 15.88
CA ILE A 3 22.64 12.87 16.31
C ILE A 3 22.70 12.88 17.84
N THR A 4 21.54 12.74 18.48
CA THR A 4 21.44 12.76 19.95
C THR A 4 21.95 11.46 20.58
N ASP A 5 21.83 10.34 19.86
CA ASP A 5 22.19 9.01 20.33
C ASP A 5 22.73 8.19 19.15
N GLU A 6 24.04 8.02 19.13
CA GLU A 6 24.76 7.41 18.01
C GLU A 6 24.54 5.89 17.95
N GLU A 7 24.46 5.22 19.10
CA GLU A 7 24.17 3.79 19.18
C GLU A 7 22.78 3.47 18.63
N LYS A 8 21.77 4.26 19.03
CA LYS A 8 20.42 4.12 18.47
C LYS A 8 20.40 4.40 16.97
N ALA A 9 21.11 5.43 16.51
CA ALA A 9 21.19 5.75 15.10
C ALA A 9 21.80 4.61 14.29
N GLN A 10 22.91 4.02 14.77
CA GLN A 10 23.56 2.88 14.15
C GLN A 10 22.65 1.63 14.13
N HIS A 11 21.98 1.34 15.25
CA HIS A 11 21.01 0.25 15.32
C HIS A 11 19.86 0.44 14.31
N TYR A 12 19.32 1.65 14.17
CA TYR A 12 18.27 1.91 13.19
C TYR A 12 18.77 1.84 11.74
N LEU A 13 19.99 2.30 11.48
CA LEU A 13 20.62 2.22 10.16
C LEU A 13 20.84 0.77 9.72
N SER A 14 21.26 -0.12 10.62
CA SER A 14 21.44 -1.54 10.31
C SER A 14 20.10 -2.25 10.14
N HIS A 15 19.09 -1.94 10.96
CA HIS A 15 17.81 -2.65 10.93
C HIS A 15 16.86 -2.18 9.81
N ILE A 16 16.80 -0.88 9.53
CA ILE A 16 15.93 -0.31 8.47
C ILE A 16 16.65 -0.31 7.12
N GLY A 17 17.98 -0.17 7.15
CA GLY A 17 18.84 -0.04 5.99
C GLY A 17 19.09 1.42 5.61
N TYR A 18 20.37 1.76 5.42
CA TYR A 18 20.83 3.10 5.00
C TYR A 18 20.13 3.58 3.73
N TYR A 19 19.98 2.73 2.71
CA TYR A 19 19.35 3.11 1.43
C TYR A 19 17.90 3.56 1.58
N ARG A 20 17.12 2.96 2.49
CA ARG A 20 15.74 3.41 2.73
C ARG A 20 15.73 4.73 3.48
N LEU A 21 16.57 4.86 4.52
CA LEU A 21 16.64 6.08 5.32
C LEU A 21 17.17 7.28 4.54
N SER A 22 18.12 7.07 3.61
CA SER A 22 18.69 8.14 2.79
C SER A 22 17.65 8.81 1.90
N ALA A 23 16.64 8.06 1.42
CA ALA A 23 15.51 8.64 0.69
C ALA A 23 14.71 9.65 1.54
N TYR A 24 14.58 9.42 2.85
CA TYR A 24 13.91 10.35 3.78
C TYR A 24 14.83 11.48 4.26
N MET A 25 16.14 11.33 4.11
CA MET A 25 17.12 12.40 4.36
C MET A 25 17.15 13.43 3.22
N TYR A 26 16.89 13.00 1.99
CA TYR A 26 16.98 13.85 0.79
C TYR A 26 16.11 15.13 0.84
N PRO A 27 14.85 15.11 1.33
CA PRO A 27 14.03 16.32 1.50
C PRO A 27 14.56 17.31 2.55
N LEU A 28 15.41 16.83 3.47
CA LEU A 28 15.97 17.60 4.57
C LEU A 28 17.32 18.25 4.22
N LEU A 29 17.84 17.98 3.03
CA LEU A 29 19.02 18.65 2.49
C LEU A 29 18.73 20.13 2.23
N SER A 30 19.70 20.99 2.53
CA SER A 30 19.69 22.39 2.12
C SER A 30 19.87 22.49 0.61
N ILE A 31 19.38 23.59 0.04
CA ILE A 31 19.64 23.94 -1.35
C ILE A 31 20.93 24.78 -1.37
N PRO A 32 21.90 24.50 -2.25
CA PRO A 32 21.89 23.49 -3.31
C PRO A 32 22.15 22.06 -2.80
N LYS A 33 21.49 21.06 -3.42
CA LYS A 33 21.48 19.67 -2.94
C LYS A 33 22.78 18.93 -3.22
N GLU A 34 23.58 19.40 -4.18
CA GLU A 34 24.89 18.82 -4.52
C GLU A 34 25.88 18.88 -3.36
N GLN A 35 25.70 19.82 -2.43
CA GLN A 35 26.59 19.98 -1.28
C GLN A 35 26.37 18.92 -0.20
N HIS A 36 25.30 18.10 -0.30
CA HIS A 36 24.92 17.10 0.71
C HIS A 36 24.82 17.67 2.13
N LEU A 37 24.61 18.99 2.25
CA LEU A 37 24.43 19.66 3.52
C LEU A 37 22.98 19.55 3.99
N PHE A 38 22.79 19.33 5.28
CA PHE A 38 21.47 19.30 5.89
C PHE A 38 21.04 20.71 6.30
N LYS A 39 19.74 21.00 6.22
CA LYS A 39 19.17 22.24 6.78
C LYS A 39 19.49 22.36 8.28
N GLN A 40 19.60 23.60 8.78
CA GLN A 40 19.78 23.83 10.22
C GLN A 40 18.64 23.21 11.04
N GLY A 41 18.98 22.64 12.20
CA GLY A 41 18.03 21.99 13.10
C GLY A 41 17.46 20.66 12.60
N VAL A 42 18.06 20.02 11.60
CA VAL A 42 17.73 18.65 11.21
C VAL A 42 18.39 17.67 12.18
N SER A 43 17.58 16.89 12.87
CA SER A 43 18.03 15.80 13.75
C SER A 43 17.69 14.43 13.15
N PHE A 44 18.40 13.39 13.59
CA PHE A 44 18.09 12.00 13.22
C PHE A 44 16.64 11.61 13.60
N GLY A 45 16.13 12.15 14.70
CA GLY A 45 14.74 11.98 15.10
C GLY A 45 13.73 12.45 14.05
N LYS A 46 14.02 13.54 13.31
CA LYS A 46 13.13 14.03 12.22
C LYS A 46 13.09 13.07 11.03
N VAL A 47 14.24 12.51 10.63
CA VAL A 47 14.30 11.49 9.58
C VAL A 47 13.49 10.26 10.00
N MET A 48 13.67 9.82 11.24
CA MET A 48 12.96 8.67 11.79
C MET A 48 11.46 8.91 11.91
N MET A 49 11.04 10.14 12.24
CA MET A 49 9.63 10.53 12.27
C MET A 49 8.99 10.42 10.88
N LEU A 50 9.65 10.91 9.83
CA LEU A 50 9.17 10.76 8.45
C LEU A 50 9.03 9.29 8.06
N TYR A 51 10.05 8.46 8.35
CA TYR A 51 10.00 7.03 8.07
C TYR A 51 8.83 6.34 8.79
N ARG A 52 8.64 6.63 10.09
CA ARG A 52 7.55 6.03 10.88
C ARG A 52 6.18 6.48 10.40
N PHE A 53 6.05 7.73 10.00
CA PHE A 53 4.81 8.26 9.42
C PHE A 53 4.45 7.53 8.13
N ASP A 54 5.38 7.43 7.18
CA ASP A 54 5.16 6.72 5.90
C ASP A 54 4.84 5.23 6.14
N LYS A 55 5.53 4.57 7.08
CA LYS A 55 5.23 3.19 7.45
C LYS A 55 3.79 3.05 7.98
N LYS A 56 3.34 3.96 8.85
CA LYS A 56 1.97 3.94 9.38
C LYS A 56 0.94 4.24 8.29
N LEU A 57 1.21 5.21 7.43
CA LEU A 57 0.36 5.54 6.29
C LEU A 57 0.19 4.33 5.37
N ARG A 58 1.28 3.65 5.02
CA ARG A 58 1.27 2.44 4.19
C ARG A 58 0.40 1.33 4.79
N LEU A 59 0.49 1.12 6.11
CA LEU A 59 -0.34 0.14 6.80
C LEU A 59 -1.84 0.49 6.73
N LEU A 60 -2.19 1.76 6.98
CA LEU A 60 -3.58 2.22 6.90
C LEU A 60 -4.12 2.08 5.47
N LEU A 61 -3.33 2.47 4.47
CA LEU A 61 -3.72 2.37 3.07
C LEU A 61 -3.94 0.91 2.64
N PHE A 62 -3.05 0.00 3.02
CA PHE A 62 -3.22 -1.41 2.67
C PHE A 62 -4.47 -2.02 3.30
N ASN A 63 -4.79 -1.67 4.55
CA ASN A 63 -6.02 -2.14 5.19
C ASN A 63 -7.28 -1.68 4.43
N GLU A 64 -7.29 -0.46 3.89
CA GLU A 64 -8.44 0.01 3.10
C GLU A 64 -8.47 -0.59 1.69
N ILE A 65 -7.30 -0.77 1.06
CA ILE A 65 -7.20 -1.46 -0.25
C ILE A 65 -7.69 -2.90 -0.15
N GLU A 66 -7.40 -3.59 0.96
CA GLU A 66 -7.88 -4.95 1.20
C GLU A 66 -9.41 -5.04 1.18
N LYS A 67 -10.12 -4.07 1.78
CA LYS A 67 -11.60 -4.03 1.72
C LYS A 67 -12.12 -3.85 0.29
N ILE A 68 -11.47 -2.98 -0.48
CA ILE A 68 -11.82 -2.75 -1.89
C ILE A 68 -11.57 -4.02 -2.72
N GLU A 69 -10.45 -4.68 -2.49
CA GLU A 69 -10.07 -5.94 -3.15
C GLU A 69 -11.12 -7.02 -2.93
N VAL A 70 -11.52 -7.26 -1.67
CA VAL A 70 -12.56 -8.24 -1.33
C VAL A 70 -13.90 -7.88 -1.97
N ALA A 71 -14.30 -6.61 -1.93
CA ALA A 71 -15.55 -6.16 -2.54
C ALA A 71 -15.58 -6.41 -4.07
N VAL A 72 -14.48 -6.10 -4.77
CA VAL A 72 -14.34 -6.35 -6.21
C VAL A 72 -14.37 -7.85 -6.50
N ARG A 73 -13.65 -8.67 -5.72
CA ARG A 73 -13.65 -10.13 -5.87
C ARG A 73 -15.04 -10.72 -5.72
N CYS A 74 -15.80 -10.29 -4.70
CA CYS A 74 -17.18 -10.71 -4.50
C CYS A 74 -18.09 -10.27 -5.65
N ALA A 75 -17.93 -9.05 -6.17
CA ALA A 75 -18.71 -8.55 -7.30
C ALA A 75 -18.49 -9.39 -8.58
N VAL A 76 -17.23 -9.74 -8.88
CA VAL A 76 -16.88 -10.59 -10.04
C VAL A 76 -17.49 -11.99 -9.90
N VAL A 77 -17.39 -12.62 -8.73
CA VAL A 77 -17.99 -13.94 -8.48
C VAL A 77 -19.50 -13.90 -8.61
N ASN A 78 -20.16 -12.88 -8.03
CA ASN A 78 -21.60 -12.72 -8.12
C ASN A 78 -22.08 -12.53 -9.56
N PHE A 79 -21.38 -11.71 -10.34
CA PHE A 79 -21.70 -11.53 -11.76
C PHE A 79 -21.52 -12.83 -12.56
N GLY A 80 -20.42 -13.56 -12.31
CA GLY A 80 -20.20 -14.87 -12.92
C GLY A 80 -21.30 -15.88 -12.58
N PHE A 81 -21.73 -15.93 -11.31
CA PHE A 81 -22.84 -16.79 -10.88
C PHE A 81 -24.15 -16.39 -11.55
N TRP A 82 -24.48 -15.10 -11.61
CA TRP A 82 -25.66 -14.59 -12.32
C TRP A 82 -25.65 -14.98 -13.79
N CYS A 83 -24.51 -14.80 -14.48
CA CYS A 83 -24.37 -15.18 -15.88
C CYS A 83 -24.55 -16.69 -16.09
N SER A 84 -23.93 -17.52 -15.25
CA SER A 84 -24.07 -18.98 -15.31
C SER A 84 -25.52 -19.42 -15.07
N ARG A 85 -26.21 -18.82 -14.08
CA ARG A 85 -27.60 -19.15 -13.76
C ARG A 85 -28.57 -18.71 -14.85
N VAL A 86 -28.34 -17.55 -15.48
CA VAL A 86 -29.13 -17.08 -16.63
C VAL A 86 -28.94 -18.00 -17.84
N VAL A 87 -27.70 -18.39 -18.16
CA VAL A 87 -27.42 -19.33 -19.25
C VAL A 87 -28.10 -20.67 -19.01
N PHE A 88 -28.04 -21.21 -17.79
CA PHE A 88 -28.72 -22.46 -17.42
C PHE A 88 -30.25 -22.34 -17.52
N CYS A 89 -30.84 -21.23 -17.05
CA CYS A 89 -32.28 -20.99 -17.20
C CYS A 89 -32.71 -20.87 -18.67
N LEU A 90 -31.89 -20.28 -19.53
CA LEU A 90 -32.16 -20.19 -20.97
C LEU A 90 -32.04 -21.57 -21.65
N GLN A 91 -31.10 -22.42 -21.23
CA GLN A 91 -30.97 -23.79 -21.73
C GLN A 91 -32.14 -24.69 -21.29
N GLN A 92 -32.67 -24.53 -20.08
CA GLN A 92 -33.85 -25.30 -19.65
C GLN A 92 -35.15 -24.82 -20.30
N ASN A 93 -35.31 -23.53 -20.60
CA ASN A 93 -36.51 -23.01 -21.29
C ASN A 93 -36.60 -23.39 -22.79
N GLN A 94 -35.52 -23.89 -23.40
CA GLN A 94 -35.56 -24.46 -24.75
C GLN A 94 -35.85 -25.98 -24.75
N ALA A 95 -35.95 -26.63 -23.59
CA ALA A 95 -36.09 -28.09 -23.46
C ALA A 95 -37.50 -28.57 -23.05
N SER A 96 -38.52 -27.71 -23.02
CA SER A 96 -39.92 -28.11 -22.87
C SER A 96 -40.64 -28.06 -24.21
N PRO A 97 -40.69 -29.16 -24.99
CA PRO A 97 -41.64 -29.27 -26.08
C PRO A 97 -43.04 -29.34 -25.46
N GLN A 98 -43.91 -28.46 -25.92
CA GLN A 98 -45.34 -28.55 -25.63
C GLN A 98 -45.84 -29.87 -26.24
N HIS A 99 -45.94 -30.91 -25.41
CA HIS A 99 -46.67 -32.11 -25.75
C HIS A 99 -48.06 -32.01 -25.14
N SER A 100 -49.04 -31.86 -26.04
CA SER A 100 -50.41 -32.38 -25.97
C SER A 100 -51.24 -32.02 -24.73
N PHE A 101 -52.22 -31.13 -24.88
CA PHE A 101 -53.59 -31.44 -25.30
C PHE A 101 -54.35 -30.15 -25.66
#